data_AF-A0A966QYW2-F1
#
_entry.id   AF-A0A966QYW2-F1
#
_cell.length_a   1.000
_cell.length_b   1.000
_cell.length_c   1.000
_cell.angle_alpha   90.00
_cell.angle_beta   90.00
_cell.angle_gamma   90.00
#
_symmetry.space_group_name_H-M   'P 1'
#
loop_
_entity.id
_entity.type
_entity.pdbx_description
1 polymer ?
#
loop_
_entity_poly.entity_id
_entity_poly.type
_entity_poly.pdbx_seq_one_letter_code
_entity_poly.pdbx_strand_id
1 'polypeptide(L)'
;MPLNEQVPFLFTISVGQTLTIINARSISVLASGGACSVVNSQSQTMTIPDGTTIEINADTGNTLTQFVVTATSTAFVVMLGGSGAIT
;
A
#
# COMPACT_ATOMS: atom_id res chain seq x y z
N MET A 1 0.26 23.91 -3.18
CA MET A 1 -0.11 22.48 -3.09
C MET A 1 -1.15 22.35 -2.00
N PRO A 2 -2.29 21.69 -2.22
CA PRO A 2 -3.30 21.56 -1.17
C PRO A 2 -2.74 20.71 -0.02
N LEU A 3 -2.97 21.19 1.20
CA LEU A 3 -2.39 20.73 2.47
C LEU A 3 -2.68 19.24 2.78
N ASN A 4 -3.60 18.63 2.05
CA ASN A 4 -4.19 17.33 2.33
C ASN A 4 -3.46 16.18 1.61
N GLU A 5 -2.53 16.49 0.69
CA GLU A 5 -1.75 15.49 -0.07
C GLU A 5 -0.41 15.10 0.60
N GLN A 6 -0.10 15.67 1.77
CA GLN A 6 1.15 15.42 2.51
C GLN A 6 0.95 14.76 3.87
N VAL A 7 -0.28 14.46 4.28
CA VAL A 7 -0.53 13.77 5.56
C VAL A 7 -0.42 12.26 5.33
N PRO A 8 0.41 11.54 6.10
CA PRO A 8 0.47 10.10 6.01
C PRO A 8 -0.79 9.47 6.62
N PHE A 9 -1.31 8.44 5.97
CA PHE A 9 -2.40 7.61 6.48
C PHE A 9 -1.89 6.21 6.78
N LEU A 10 -2.28 5.67 7.94
CA LEU A 10 -2.00 4.30 8.34
C LEU A 10 -3.25 3.45 8.19
N PHE A 11 -3.11 2.32 7.50
CA PHE A 11 -4.11 1.27 7.38
C PHE A 11 -3.59 0.00 8.05
N THR A 12 -4.48 -0.71 8.73
CA THR A 12 -4.23 -2.08 9.19
C THR A 12 -5.14 -3.01 8.39
N ILE A 13 -4.56 -3.99 7.71
CA ILE A 13 -5.25 -4.97 6.88
C ILE A 13 -5.17 -6.31 7.58
N SER A 14 -6.29 -7.01 7.71
CA SER A 14 -6.38 -8.36 8.27
C SER A 14 -6.66 -9.41 7.18
N VAL A 15 -6.66 -10.69 7.57
CA VAL A 15 -7.04 -11.81 6.69
C VAL A 15 -8.37 -11.53 5.99
N GLY A 16 -8.38 -11.78 4.68
CA GLY A 16 -9.57 -11.61 3.84
C GLY A 16 -9.88 -10.17 3.46
N GLN A 17 -9.17 -9.18 4.01
CA GLN A 17 -9.29 -7.79 3.61
C GLN A 17 -8.32 -7.44 2.48
N THR A 18 -8.72 -6.47 1.68
CA THR A 18 -7.91 -5.89 0.62
C THR A 18 -7.91 -4.39 0.73
N LEU A 19 -6.73 -3.77 0.72
CA LEU A 19 -6.60 -2.32 0.63
C LEU A 19 -6.33 -1.93 -0.82
N THR A 20 -7.21 -1.11 -1.39
CA THR A 20 -6.98 -0.48 -2.69
C THR A 20 -6.51 0.95 -2.47
N ILE A 21 -5.36 1.29 -3.03
CA ILE A 21 -4.71 2.60 -2.94
C ILE A 21 -4.70 3.23 -4.33
N ILE A 22 -5.08 4.50 -4.41
CA ILE A 22 -5.20 5.25 -5.68
C ILE A 22 -4.49 6.59 -5.54
N ASN A 23 -3.71 6.95 -6.56
CA ASN A 23 -3.00 8.23 -6.68
C ASN A 23 -2.09 8.60 -5.48
N ALA A 24 -1.45 7.61 -4.86
CA ALA A 24 -0.51 7.84 -3.77
C ALA A 24 0.86 8.32 -4.30
N ARG A 25 1.63 9.06 -3.50
CA ARG A 25 3.03 9.41 -3.83
C ARG A 25 3.99 8.31 -3.42
N SER A 26 3.74 7.71 -2.27
CA SER A 26 4.49 6.57 -1.76
C SER A 26 3.61 5.68 -0.92
N ILE A 27 3.99 4.41 -0.84
CA ILE A 27 3.43 3.44 0.09
C ILE A 27 4.54 2.64 0.76
N SER A 28 4.38 2.35 2.04
CA SER A 28 5.21 1.41 2.78
C SER A 28 4.32 0.30 3.31
N VAL A 29 4.69 -0.95 3.07
CA VAL A 29 3.92 -2.13 3.47
C VAL A 29 4.78 -3.02 4.35
N LEU A 30 4.35 -3.24 5.59
CA LEU A 30 4.92 -4.21 6.52
C LEU A 30 4.00 -5.43 6.62
N ALA A 31 4.54 -6.60 6.31
CA ALA A 31 3.86 -7.88 6.51
C ALA A 31 4.14 -8.41 7.94
N SER A 32 3.09 -8.84 8.65
CA SER A 32 3.19 -9.29 10.04
C SER A 32 2.32 -10.52 10.31
N GLY A 33 2.95 -11.58 10.79
CA GLY A 33 2.31 -12.87 11.08
C GLY A 33 1.95 -13.67 9.83
N GLY A 34 2.42 -13.27 8.65
CA GLY A 34 2.13 -13.90 7.37
C GLY A 34 2.57 -13.04 6.18
N ALA A 35 2.73 -13.65 5.02
CA ALA A 35 3.13 -12.93 3.81
C ALA A 35 2.00 -12.01 3.30
N CYS A 36 2.38 -10.95 2.60
CA CYS A 36 1.44 -10.07 1.91
C CYS A 36 1.74 -10.05 0.42
N SER A 37 0.73 -9.75 -0.40
CA SER A 37 0.92 -9.46 -1.82
C SER A 37 0.58 -8.02 -2.11
N VAL A 38 1.32 -7.44 -3.04
CA VAL A 38 1.08 -6.12 -3.60
C VAL A 38 0.95 -6.28 -5.11
N VAL A 39 -0.15 -5.82 -5.67
CA VAL A 39 -0.43 -5.87 -7.11
C VAL A 39 -0.56 -4.46 -7.64
N ASN A 40 0.13 -4.15 -8.74
CA ASN A 40 0.02 -2.84 -9.39
C ASN A 40 -1.05 -2.83 -10.49
N SER A 41 -1.31 -1.67 -11.08
CA SER A 41 -2.28 -1.49 -12.18
C SER A 41 -2.00 -2.31 -13.45
N GLN A 42 -0.80 -2.88 -13.58
CA GLN A 42 -0.38 -3.73 -14.70
C GLN A 42 -0.48 -5.22 -14.35
N SER A 43 -1.13 -5.56 -13.23
CA SER A 43 -1.27 -6.93 -12.71
C SER A 43 0.07 -7.61 -12.39
N GLN A 44 1.11 -6.83 -12.13
CA GLN A 44 2.37 -7.37 -11.62
C GLN A 44 2.25 -7.58 -10.12
N THR A 45 2.60 -8.78 -9.67
CA THR A 45 2.49 -9.17 -8.26
C THR A 45 3.87 -9.17 -7.62
N MET A 46 3.95 -8.58 -6.44
CA MET A 46 5.08 -8.71 -5.53
C MET A 46 4.64 -9.39 -4.24
N THR A 47 5.42 -10.36 -3.78
CA THR A 47 5.21 -11.02 -2.49
C THR A 47 6.16 -10.44 -1.45
N ILE A 48 5.62 -10.08 -0.30
CA ILE A 48 6.32 -9.53 0.85
C ILE A 48 6.37 -10.63 1.91
N PRO A 49 7.55 -11.20 2.20
CA PRO A 49 7.70 -12.19 3.26
C PRO A 49 7.31 -11.62 4.63
N ASP A 50 6.91 -12.51 5.54
CA ASP A 50 6.61 -12.13 6.92
C ASP A 50 7.81 -11.42 7.59
N GLY A 51 7.53 -10.40 8.39
CA GLY A 51 8.52 -9.60 9.11
C GLY A 51 9.32 -8.64 8.22
N THR A 52 8.95 -8.48 6.95
CA THR A 52 9.65 -7.58 6.02
C THR A 52 8.81 -6.36 5.65
N THR A 53 9.51 -5.28 5.30
CA THR A 53 8.91 -4.03 4.83
C THR A 53 9.42 -3.71 3.44
N ILE A 54 8.53 -3.18 2.61
CA ILE A 54 8.85 -2.61 1.29
C ILE A 54 8.34 -1.18 1.25
N GLU A 55 9.09 -0.34 0.55
CA GLU A 55 8.68 1.00 0.16
C GLU A 55 8.59 1.09 -1.37
N ILE A 56 7.50 1.68 -1.87
CA ILE A 56 7.27 1.94 -3.29
C ILE A 56 7.01 3.43 -3.44
N ASN A 57 7.82 4.10 -4.26
CA ASN A 57 7.76 5.54 -4.47
C ASN A 57 7.47 5.84 -5.93
N ALA A 58 6.58 6.81 -6.18
CA ALA A 58 6.37 7.32 -7.51
C ALA A 58 7.58 8.14 -7.97
N ASP A 59 7.84 8.11 -9.27
CA ASP A 59 8.82 9.01 -9.88
C ASP A 59 8.42 10.48 -9.67
N THR A 60 9.43 11.36 -9.70
CA THR A 60 9.22 12.81 -9.48
C THR A 60 8.15 13.36 -10.43
N GLY A 61 7.12 13.99 -9.85
CA GLY A 61 6.00 14.58 -10.60
C GLY A 61 4.86 13.63 -10.93
N ASN A 62 5.00 12.34 -10.63
CA ASN A 62 3.99 11.31 -10.87
C ASN A 62 3.33 10.83 -9.56
N THR A 63 2.33 9.97 -9.70
CA THR A 63 1.69 9.23 -8.61
C THR A 63 1.63 7.75 -8.93
N LEU A 64 1.62 6.93 -7.89
CA LEU A 64 1.23 5.53 -7.95
C LEU A 64 -0.27 5.45 -8.28
N THR A 65 -0.59 5.16 -9.55
CA THR A 65 -1.97 5.18 -10.05
C THR A 65 -2.88 4.25 -9.26
N GLN A 66 -2.46 2.99 -9.09
CA GLN A 66 -3.19 2.02 -8.28
C GLN A 66 -2.25 0.94 -7.75
N PHE A 67 -2.41 0.62 -6.47
CA PHE A 67 -1.85 -0.56 -5.83
C PHE A 67 -2.91 -1.25 -4.99
N VAL A 68 -2.90 -2.57 -5.00
CA VAL A 68 -3.80 -3.42 -4.22
C VAL A 68 -2.95 -4.25 -3.28
N VAL A 69 -3.20 -4.15 -1.98
CA VAL A 69 -2.50 -4.89 -0.94
C VAL A 69 -3.43 -5.92 -0.33
N THR A 70 -3.02 -7.18 -0.31
CA THR A 70 -3.75 -8.28 0.32
C THR A 70 -2.85 -8.98 1.33
N ALA A 71 -3.36 -9.19 2.53
CA ALA A 71 -2.64 -9.85 3.61
C ALA A 71 -3.14 -11.29 3.82
N THR A 72 -2.22 -12.23 4.01
CA THR A 72 -2.57 -13.60 4.46
C THR A 72 -2.66 -13.71 5.99
N SER A 73 -2.30 -12.64 6.70
CA SER A 73 -2.44 -12.48 8.16
C SER A 73 -2.71 -11.01 8.47
N THR A 74 -1.74 -10.26 8.96
CA THR A 74 -1.84 -8.81 9.20
C THR A 74 -0.85 -8.04 8.33
N ALA A 75 -1.25 -6.89 7.82
CA ALA A 75 -0.36 -5.93 7.18
C ALA A 75 -0.59 -4.52 7.71
N PHE A 76 0.48 -3.75 7.83
CA PHE A 76 0.44 -2.33 8.11
C PHE A 76 0.86 -1.57 6.86
N VAL A 77 0.01 -0.68 6.38
CA VAL A 77 0.29 0.11 5.18
C VAL A 77 0.26 1.59 5.53
N VAL A 78 1.39 2.26 5.30
CA VAL A 78 1.46 3.71 5.34
C VAL A 78 1.40 4.22 3.91
N MET A 79 0.52 5.18 3.64
CA MET A 79 0.46 5.86 2.34
C MET A 79 0.59 7.36 2.51
N LEU A 80 1.21 8.00 1.51
CA LEU A 80 1.35 9.45 1.44
C LEU A 80 0.56 10.01 0.26
N GLY A 81 -0.44 10.86 0.55
CA GLY A 81 -1.34 11.42 -0.46
C GLY A 81 -2.25 10.38 -1.13
N GLY A 82 -3.16 10.82 -2.00
CA GLY A 82 -4.12 9.92 -2.66
C GLY A 82 -5.26 9.44 -1.74
N SER A 83 -5.84 8.29 -2.05
CA SER A 83 -6.90 7.66 -1.26
C SER A 83 -6.69 6.15 -1.09
N GLY A 84 -7.10 5.64 0.06
CA GLY A 84 -7.05 4.22 0.40
C GLY A 84 -8.41 3.73 0.90
N ALA A 85 -8.86 2.57 0.45
CA ALA A 85 -10.11 1.95 0.87
C ALA A 85 -9.91 0.45 1.13
N ILE A 86 -10.36 -0.01 2.31
CA ILE A 86 -10.37 -1.42 2.68
C ILE A 86 -11.73 -2.02 2.28
N THR A 87 -11.69 -3.17 1.63
CA THR A 87 -12.84 -4.04 1.34
C THR A 87 -12.65 -5.41 1.95
#